data_AF-A0AA38GCA8-F1
#
_entry.id   AF-A0AA38GCA8-F1
#
_cell.length_a   1.000
_cell.length_b   1.000
_cell.length_c   1.000
_cell.angle_alpha   90.00
_cell.angle_beta   90.00
_cell.angle_gamma   90.00
#
_symmetry.space_group_name_H-M   'P 1'
#
loop_
_entity.id
_entity.type
_entity.pdbx_description
1 polymer ?
#
loop_
_entity_poly.entity_id
_entity_poly.type
_entity_poly.pdbx_seq_one_letter_code
_entity_poly.pdbx_strand_id
1 'polypeptide(L)'
;MEDFIEGNIGEQKLQDGRLFPKVLLPANNSQKERIAAVLQSITAEENKAWIERELHECGAILFRGFAIKSADDFNGFVEAFGWEEQAYKGPAPRKNIVGRVWSANEAPLHQHIFFHHEMALTKEFPSKIFFFCEVAPPEGGETAVVKSHRVAAHMEHNFPEVVQHLDTNGIFTHTLLPKKDNLGYFLGKSWQSHLQTNDPQQARK
;
A
#
# COMPACT_ATOMS: atom_id res chain seq x y z
N MET A 1 -19.88 -17.14 -2.36
CA MET A 1 -18.48 -17.57 -2.56
C MET A 1 -18.07 -18.27 -1.28
N GLU A 2 -17.66 -19.54 -1.37
CA GLU A 2 -17.59 -20.43 -0.20
C GLU A 2 -16.29 -20.31 0.61
N ASP A 3 -15.24 -19.72 0.01
CA ASP A 3 -13.90 -19.68 0.61
C ASP A 3 -13.62 -18.44 1.48
N PHE A 4 -14.49 -17.44 1.48
CA PHE A 4 -14.30 -16.21 2.28
C PHE A 4 -15.60 -15.80 2.96
N ILE A 5 -15.51 -15.44 4.23
CA ILE A 5 -16.61 -14.84 4.98
C ILE A 5 -16.40 -13.33 4.99
N GLU A 6 -17.44 -12.56 4.67
CA GLU A 6 -17.40 -11.11 4.85
C GLU A 6 -17.48 -10.77 6.34
N GLY A 7 -16.44 -10.10 6.82
CA GLY A 7 -16.31 -9.66 8.21
C GLY A 7 -16.63 -8.19 8.40
N ASN A 8 -16.65 -7.76 9.67
CA ASN A 8 -16.78 -6.36 10.05
C ASN A 8 -15.75 -5.98 11.12
N ILE A 9 -15.33 -4.72 11.11
CA ILE A 9 -14.48 -4.09 12.13
C ILE A 9 -15.08 -2.74 12.53
N GLY A 10 -14.81 -2.27 13.75
CA GLY A 10 -15.43 -1.04 14.27
C GLY A 10 -15.03 0.23 13.53
N GLU A 11 -13.88 0.20 12.84
CA GLU A 11 -13.28 1.34 12.16
C GLU A 11 -13.79 1.52 10.72
N GLN A 12 -14.50 0.54 10.17
CA GLN A 12 -15.06 0.61 8.81
C GLN A 12 -16.06 1.76 8.67
N LYS A 13 -16.07 2.38 7.48
CA LYS A 13 -17.04 3.42 7.14
C LYS A 13 -17.87 3.01 5.93
N LEU A 14 -19.16 3.29 5.97
CA LEU A 14 -20.02 3.15 4.79
C LEU A 14 -19.70 4.28 3.80
N GLN A 15 -19.12 3.94 2.66
CA GLN A 15 -18.70 4.86 1.61
C GLN A 15 -19.10 4.31 0.25
N ASP A 16 -19.86 5.11 -0.52
CA ASP A 16 -20.38 4.73 -1.84
C ASP A 16 -21.27 3.47 -1.78
N GLY A 17 -22.05 3.33 -0.70
CA GLY A 17 -22.94 2.19 -0.47
C GLY A 17 -22.25 0.91 0.02
N ARG A 18 -20.94 0.94 0.29
CA ARG A 18 -20.16 -0.24 0.74
C ARG A 18 -19.31 0.07 1.95
N LEU A 19 -19.02 -0.93 2.78
CA LEU A 19 -18.10 -0.78 3.89
C LEU A 19 -16.65 -0.71 3.37
N PHE A 20 -15.91 0.30 3.84
CA PHE A 20 -14.52 0.54 3.47
C PHE A 20 -13.60 0.46 4.70
N PRO A 21 -12.50 -0.32 4.63
CA PRO A 21 -12.18 -1.32 3.59
C PRO A 21 -13.15 -2.51 3.64
N LYS A 22 -13.23 -3.34 2.59
CA LYS A 22 -13.92 -4.64 2.70
C LYS A 22 -13.09 -5.57 3.58
N VAL A 23 -13.72 -6.37 4.45
CA VAL A 23 -13.01 -7.28 5.35
C VAL A 23 -13.35 -8.71 4.98
N LEU A 24 -12.31 -9.52 4.74
CA LEU A 24 -12.45 -10.95 4.46
C LEU A 24 -11.86 -11.76 5.61
N LEU A 25 -12.59 -12.80 6.00
CA LEU A 25 -12.23 -13.75 7.06
C LEU A 25 -12.16 -15.18 6.48
N PRO A 26 -11.39 -16.08 7.10
CA PRO A 26 -11.37 -17.50 6.75
C PRO A 26 -12.77 -18.13 6.86
N ALA A 27 -13.18 -18.85 5.83
CA ALA A 27 -14.42 -19.63 5.84
C ALA A 27 -14.30 -20.94 6.63
N ASN A 28 -13.09 -21.46 6.79
CA ASN A 28 -12.85 -22.73 7.47
C ASN A 28 -11.55 -22.74 8.31
N ASN A 29 -11.38 -23.75 9.16
CA ASN A 29 -10.19 -23.86 10.02
C ASN A 29 -8.90 -24.12 9.25
N SER A 30 -8.96 -24.77 8.08
CA SER A 30 -7.77 -25.02 7.26
C SER A 30 -7.07 -23.71 6.88
N GLN A 31 -7.83 -22.69 6.49
CA GLN A 31 -7.32 -21.36 6.14
C GLN A 31 -6.78 -20.58 7.36
N LYS A 32 -7.19 -20.92 8.58
CA LYS A 32 -6.66 -20.33 9.83
C LYS A 32 -5.33 -20.97 10.25
N GLU A 33 -5.12 -22.23 9.87
CA GLU A 33 -4.01 -23.04 10.36
C GLU A 33 -2.89 -23.25 9.33
N ARG A 34 -3.20 -23.26 8.02
CA ARG A 34 -2.27 -23.65 6.96
C ARG A 34 -2.23 -22.63 5.82
N ILE A 35 -1.05 -22.08 5.55
CA ILE A 35 -0.82 -21.17 4.43
C ILE A 35 -1.21 -21.79 3.09
N ALA A 36 -0.93 -23.08 2.86
CA ALA A 36 -1.28 -23.77 1.61
C ALA A 36 -2.79 -23.71 1.29
N ALA A 37 -3.66 -23.77 2.31
CA ALA A 37 -5.11 -23.65 2.11
C ALA A 37 -5.51 -22.22 1.72
N VAL A 38 -4.83 -21.22 2.28
CA VAL A 38 -5.02 -19.80 1.91
C VAL A 38 -4.61 -19.59 0.45
N LEU A 39 -3.42 -20.07 0.06
CA LEU A 39 -2.92 -19.92 -1.32
C LEU A 39 -3.84 -20.62 -2.31
N GLN A 40 -4.34 -21.82 -2.00
CA GLN A 40 -5.32 -22.51 -2.83
C GLN A 40 -6.57 -21.66 -3.06
N SER A 41 -7.14 -21.06 -2.01
CA SER A 41 -8.31 -20.19 -2.14
C SER A 41 -8.03 -18.92 -2.96
N ILE A 42 -6.84 -18.31 -2.86
CA ILE A 42 -6.47 -17.13 -3.66
C ILE A 42 -6.26 -17.50 -5.14
N THR A 43 -5.62 -18.64 -5.42
CA THR A 43 -5.29 -19.07 -6.79
C THR A 43 -6.47 -19.64 -7.58
N ALA A 44 -7.57 -20.03 -6.91
CA ALA A 44 -8.78 -20.47 -7.59
C ALA A 44 -9.34 -19.36 -8.50
N GLU A 45 -9.56 -19.66 -9.78
CA GLU A 45 -9.89 -18.66 -10.81
C GLU A 45 -11.11 -17.81 -10.46
N GLU A 46 -12.18 -18.44 -9.96
CA GLU A 46 -13.41 -17.75 -9.57
C GLU A 46 -13.18 -16.78 -8.40
N ASN A 47 -12.41 -17.21 -7.40
CA ASN A 47 -12.07 -16.39 -6.25
C ASN A 47 -11.17 -15.23 -6.66
N LYS A 48 -10.17 -15.47 -7.51
CA LYS A 48 -9.29 -14.43 -8.02
C LYS A 48 -10.08 -13.35 -8.76
N ALA A 49 -10.95 -13.76 -9.69
CA ALA A 49 -11.81 -12.83 -10.42
C ALA A 49 -12.78 -12.07 -9.49
N TRP A 50 -13.31 -12.74 -8.47
CA TRP A 50 -14.15 -12.11 -7.46
C TRP A 50 -13.39 -11.08 -6.64
N ILE A 51 -12.20 -11.42 -6.12
CA ILE A 51 -11.37 -10.52 -5.31
C ILE A 51 -10.99 -9.27 -6.12
N GLU A 52 -10.63 -9.43 -7.39
CA GLU A 52 -10.32 -8.30 -8.28
C GLU A 52 -11.52 -7.35 -8.42
N ARG A 53 -12.73 -7.89 -8.62
CA ARG A 53 -13.94 -7.08 -8.68
C ARG A 53 -14.20 -6.37 -7.36
N GLU A 54 -14.12 -7.08 -6.24
CA GLU A 54 -14.34 -6.47 -4.93
C GLU A 54 -13.31 -5.39 -4.61
N LEU A 55 -12.05 -5.59 -5.01
CA LEU A 55 -10.98 -4.61 -4.83
C LEU A 55 -11.23 -3.38 -5.71
N HIS A 56 -11.65 -3.58 -6.95
CA HIS A 56 -12.02 -2.50 -7.85
C HIS A 56 -13.17 -1.64 -7.30
N GLU A 57 -14.20 -2.27 -6.74
CA GLU A 57 -15.38 -1.57 -6.20
C GLU A 57 -15.13 -0.93 -4.83
N CYS A 58 -14.41 -1.60 -3.94
CA CYS A 58 -14.19 -1.14 -2.57
C CYS A 58 -12.95 -0.24 -2.44
N GLY A 59 -11.95 -0.42 -3.29
CA GLY A 59 -10.68 0.29 -3.28
C GLY A 59 -9.63 -0.28 -2.30
N ALA A 60 -10.06 -1.02 -1.29
CA ALA A 60 -9.17 -1.74 -0.37
C ALA A 60 -9.87 -2.96 0.25
N ILE A 61 -9.09 -4.02 0.50
CA ILE A 61 -9.53 -5.24 1.17
C ILE A 61 -8.57 -5.55 2.32
N LEU A 62 -9.11 -5.83 3.49
CA LEU A 62 -8.41 -6.37 4.65
C LEU A 62 -8.65 -7.87 4.76
N PHE A 63 -7.60 -8.67 4.60
CA PHE A 63 -7.61 -10.09 4.91
C PHE A 63 -7.23 -10.29 6.38
N ARG A 64 -8.15 -10.80 7.21
CA ARG A 64 -7.93 -10.93 8.66
C ARG A 64 -8.16 -12.36 9.15
N GLY A 65 -7.22 -12.88 9.95
CA GLY A 65 -7.33 -14.19 10.59
C GLY A 65 -6.85 -15.38 9.77
N PHE A 66 -6.25 -15.14 8.60
CA PHE A 66 -5.64 -16.18 7.78
C PHE A 66 -4.29 -16.64 8.33
N ALA A 67 -3.87 -17.84 7.93
CA ALA A 67 -2.59 -18.45 8.31
C ALA A 67 -1.37 -17.81 7.62
N ILE A 68 -1.24 -16.50 7.65
CA ILE A 68 -0.10 -15.72 7.12
C ILE A 68 0.66 -15.17 8.32
N LYS A 69 1.78 -15.81 8.70
CA LYS A 69 2.44 -15.57 10.00
C LYS A 69 3.87 -15.06 9.88
N SER A 70 4.42 -15.04 8.67
CA SER A 70 5.81 -14.67 8.39
C SER A 70 5.93 -13.92 7.07
N ALA A 71 7.06 -13.25 6.86
CA ALA A 71 7.38 -12.64 5.58
C ALA A 71 7.37 -13.65 4.41
N ASP A 72 7.79 -14.91 4.62
CA ASP A 72 7.73 -15.97 3.61
C ASP A 72 6.29 -16.34 3.24
N ASP A 73 5.42 -16.53 4.24
CA ASP A 73 3.99 -16.78 4.00
C ASP A 73 3.35 -15.62 3.24
N PHE A 74 3.71 -14.39 3.61
CA PHE A 74 3.21 -13.18 2.97
C PHE A 74 3.73 -13.05 1.53
N ASN A 75 4.99 -13.39 1.26
CA ASN A 75 5.51 -13.44 -0.12
C ASN A 75 4.71 -14.43 -0.97
N GLY A 76 4.47 -15.65 -0.46
CA GLY A 76 3.63 -16.63 -1.15
C GLY A 76 2.21 -16.13 -1.39
N PHE A 77 1.62 -15.42 -0.42
CA PHE A 77 0.30 -14.80 -0.57
C PHE A 77 0.29 -13.73 -1.67
N VAL A 78 1.29 -12.85 -1.72
CA VAL A 78 1.44 -11.83 -2.77
C VAL A 78 1.62 -12.47 -4.15
N GLU A 79 2.47 -13.50 -4.25
CA GLU A 79 2.72 -14.21 -5.51
C GLU A 79 1.49 -14.95 -6.04
N ALA A 80 0.62 -15.45 -5.15
CA ALA A 80 -0.62 -16.14 -5.54
C ALA A 80 -1.58 -15.26 -6.38
N PHE A 81 -1.50 -13.93 -6.25
CA PHE A 81 -2.27 -13.02 -7.10
C PHE A 81 -1.75 -12.95 -8.55
N GLY A 82 -0.49 -13.32 -8.78
CA GLY A 82 0.13 -13.28 -10.11
C GLY A 82 0.23 -11.88 -10.70
N TRP A 83 0.22 -10.83 -9.88
CA TRP A 83 0.46 -9.46 -10.33
C TRP A 83 1.95 -9.24 -10.58
N GLU A 84 2.28 -8.34 -11.50
CA GLU A 84 3.67 -7.95 -11.74
C GLU A 84 4.21 -7.13 -10.56
N GLU A 85 5.46 -7.40 -10.18
CA GLU A 85 6.15 -6.59 -9.18
C GLU A 85 6.59 -5.28 -9.81
N GLN A 86 6.34 -4.17 -9.12
CA GLN A 86 6.87 -2.87 -9.50
C GLN A 86 8.08 -2.53 -8.64
N ALA A 87 9.20 -2.25 -9.31
CA ALA A 87 10.42 -1.81 -8.65
C ALA A 87 10.19 -0.49 -7.90
N TYR A 88 10.56 -0.46 -6.61
CA TYR A 88 10.42 0.73 -5.79
C TYR A 88 11.47 1.79 -6.15
N LYS A 89 11.01 2.94 -6.65
CA LYS A 89 11.84 4.11 -7.00
C LYS A 89 11.61 5.30 -6.07
N GLY A 90 10.93 5.08 -4.94
CA GLY A 90 10.63 6.15 -3.98
C GLY A 90 11.80 6.53 -3.07
N PRO A 91 11.66 7.67 -2.36
CA PRO A 91 12.74 8.24 -1.54
C PRO A 91 12.91 7.55 -0.18
N ALA A 92 11.91 6.81 0.31
CA ALA A 92 11.98 6.20 1.63
C ALA A 92 13.00 5.05 1.64
N PRO A 93 13.81 4.90 2.71
CA PRO A 93 14.66 3.73 2.87
C PRO A 93 13.78 2.49 3.10
N ARG A 94 14.07 1.42 2.37
CA ARG A 94 13.41 0.11 2.48
C ARG A 94 14.46 -0.99 2.44
N LYS A 95 14.22 -2.07 3.17
CA LYS A 95 15.04 -3.27 3.17
C LYS A 95 14.26 -4.43 2.56
N ASN A 96 14.87 -5.16 1.64
CA ASN A 96 14.30 -6.40 1.13
C ASN A 96 14.37 -7.46 2.24
N ILE A 97 13.23 -8.08 2.54
CA ILE A 97 13.13 -9.13 3.55
C ILE A 97 13.21 -10.50 2.89
N VAL A 98 12.32 -10.75 1.92
CA VAL A 98 12.28 -11.98 1.12
C VAL A 98 11.47 -11.74 -0.14
N GLY A 99 11.97 -12.21 -1.29
CA GLY A 99 11.25 -12.10 -2.57
C GLY A 99 10.78 -10.67 -2.85
N ARG A 100 9.45 -10.51 -2.98
CA ARG A 100 8.75 -9.24 -3.26
C ARG A 100 8.38 -8.46 -2.01
N VAL A 101 8.77 -8.93 -0.83
CA VAL A 101 8.43 -8.33 0.46
C VAL A 101 9.58 -7.43 0.94
N TRP A 102 9.23 -6.18 1.18
CA TRP A 102 10.12 -5.14 1.67
C TRP A 102 9.54 -4.52 2.94
N SER A 103 10.41 -3.98 3.80
CA SER A 103 9.94 -3.12 4.89
C SER A 103 9.28 -1.85 4.33
N ALA A 104 8.22 -1.38 4.99
CA ALA A 104 7.43 -0.24 4.49
C ALA A 104 8.21 1.09 4.59
N ASN A 105 8.86 1.32 5.74
CA ASN A 105 9.68 2.49 6.02
C ASN A 105 10.63 2.19 7.20
N GLU A 106 11.90 2.57 7.08
CA GLU A 106 12.90 2.45 8.15
C GLU A 106 13.11 3.77 8.93
N ALA A 107 12.33 4.82 8.65
CA ALA A 107 12.46 6.09 9.37
C ALA A 107 11.96 5.97 10.83
N PRO A 108 12.38 6.87 11.73
CA PRO A 108 12.06 6.81 13.15
C PRO A 108 10.55 6.79 13.46
N LEU A 109 10.15 6.00 14.45
CA LEU A 109 8.75 5.77 14.84
C LEU A 109 7.97 7.04 15.25
N HIS A 110 8.67 8.10 15.67
CA HIS A 110 8.03 9.37 16.08
C HIS A 110 7.66 10.28 14.91
N GLN A 111 8.02 9.92 13.67
CA GLN A 111 7.69 10.72 12.48
C GLN A 111 6.34 10.30 11.92
N HIS A 112 5.41 11.26 11.84
CA HIS A 112 4.14 11.04 11.19
C HIS A 112 4.30 11.00 9.67
N ILE A 113 3.76 9.94 9.05
CA ILE A 113 3.66 9.81 7.60
C ILE A 113 2.31 10.41 7.19
N PHE A 114 2.32 11.43 6.34
CA PHE A 114 1.11 12.07 5.84
C PHE A 114 0.41 11.21 4.78
N PHE A 115 -0.89 11.42 4.57
CA PHE A 115 -1.60 10.79 3.47
C PHE A 115 -0.97 11.14 2.11
N HIS A 116 -0.79 10.10 1.29
CA HIS A 116 -0.26 10.22 -0.06
C HIS A 116 -0.69 9.00 -0.87
N HIS A 117 -0.59 9.12 -2.20
CA HIS A 117 -0.53 7.94 -3.07
C HIS A 117 0.91 7.46 -3.14
N GLU A 118 1.11 6.14 -3.14
CA GLU A 118 2.44 5.54 -3.23
C GLU A 118 3.15 6.02 -4.51
N MET A 119 4.35 6.60 -4.35
CA MET A 119 5.15 7.12 -5.46
C MET A 119 4.44 8.16 -6.37
N ALA A 120 3.54 8.97 -5.80
CA ALA A 120 2.72 9.98 -6.51
C ALA A 120 3.49 10.98 -7.41
N LEU A 121 4.79 11.18 -7.16
CA LEU A 121 5.64 12.12 -7.90
C LEU A 121 6.50 11.43 -8.97
N THR A 122 6.22 10.17 -9.29
CA THR A 122 6.95 9.39 -10.30
C THR A 122 6.05 9.09 -11.49
N LYS A 123 6.64 8.93 -12.69
CA LYS A 123 5.88 8.58 -13.91
C LYS A 123 5.29 7.17 -13.85
N GLU A 124 6.02 6.25 -13.24
CA GLU A 124 5.63 4.85 -13.06
C GLU A 124 5.33 4.64 -11.58
N PHE A 125 4.05 4.57 -11.22
CA PHE A 125 3.57 4.36 -9.86
C PHE A 125 2.74 3.06 -9.78
N PRO A 126 2.72 2.39 -8.60
CA PRO A 126 2.06 1.10 -8.48
C PRO A 126 0.55 1.24 -8.60
N SER A 127 -0.07 0.29 -9.32
CA SER A 127 -1.54 0.21 -9.41
C SER A 127 -2.18 -0.33 -8.13
N LYS A 128 -1.42 -1.10 -7.32
CA LYS A 128 -1.87 -1.75 -6.08
C LYS A 128 -0.70 -1.85 -5.11
N ILE A 129 -1.02 -1.93 -3.82
CA ILE A 129 -0.05 -2.15 -2.75
C ILE A 129 -0.63 -3.11 -1.72
N PHE A 130 0.21 -3.99 -1.17
CA PHE A 130 -0.13 -4.82 -0.02
C PHE A 130 0.62 -4.34 1.22
N PHE A 131 -0.04 -4.46 2.37
CA PHE A 131 0.57 -4.29 3.69
C PHE A 131 0.37 -5.56 4.50
N PHE A 132 1.39 -5.92 5.28
CA PHE A 132 1.36 -7.07 6.18
C PHE A 132 1.90 -6.69 7.55
N CYS A 133 1.21 -7.17 8.58
CA CYS A 133 1.58 -6.98 9.96
C CYS A 133 2.10 -8.31 10.51
N GLU A 134 3.43 -8.48 10.50
CA GLU A 134 4.07 -9.64 11.12
C GLU A 134 4.04 -9.56 12.65
N VAL A 135 4.32 -8.36 13.18
CA VAL A 135 4.28 -8.06 14.62
C VAL A 135 3.39 -6.85 14.83
N ALA A 136 2.31 -7.03 15.57
CA ALA A 136 1.41 -5.94 15.92
C ALA A 136 2.09 -4.96 16.89
N PRO A 137 1.99 -3.64 16.67
CA PRO A 137 2.50 -2.66 17.61
C PRO A 137 1.72 -2.72 18.93
N PRO A 138 2.36 -2.41 20.08
CA PRO A 138 1.67 -2.39 21.37
C PRO A 138 0.66 -1.25 21.48
N GLU A 139 0.91 -0.13 20.79
CA GLU A 139 0.03 1.04 20.70
C GLU A 139 0.34 1.80 19.39
N GLY A 140 -0.69 2.39 18.78
CA GLY A 140 -0.56 3.16 17.54
C GLY A 140 -0.04 2.32 16.37
N GLY A 141 0.67 2.96 15.44
CA GLY A 141 1.32 2.29 14.31
C GLY A 141 0.35 1.80 13.22
N GLU A 142 -0.91 2.22 13.27
CA GLU A 142 -1.90 1.86 12.27
C GLU A 142 -1.59 2.51 10.91
N THR A 143 -1.77 1.75 9.83
CA THR A 143 -1.75 2.28 8.48
C THR A 143 -3.13 2.83 8.12
N ALA A 144 -3.33 4.13 8.31
CA ALA A 144 -4.57 4.78 7.93
C ALA A 144 -4.75 4.81 6.40
N VAL A 145 -5.94 4.47 5.92
CA VAL A 145 -6.31 4.49 4.50
C VAL A 145 -7.55 5.34 4.25
N VAL A 146 -7.61 5.99 3.09
CA VAL A 146 -8.72 6.87 2.71
C VAL A 146 -9.01 6.78 1.21
N LYS A 147 -10.30 6.84 0.83
CA LYS A 147 -10.73 6.92 -0.57
C LYS A 147 -10.40 8.29 -1.15
N SER A 148 -9.38 8.36 -2.01
CA SER A 148 -8.89 9.62 -2.59
C SER A 148 -9.95 10.41 -3.36
N HIS A 149 -10.84 9.75 -4.10
CA HIS A 149 -11.89 10.44 -4.86
C HIS A 149 -12.90 11.14 -3.94
N ARG A 150 -13.12 10.63 -2.72
CA ARG A 150 -13.98 11.30 -1.75
C ARG A 150 -13.33 12.55 -1.18
N VAL A 151 -12.00 12.54 -1.01
CA VAL A 151 -11.23 13.74 -0.63
C VAL A 151 -11.32 14.78 -1.76
N ALA A 152 -11.13 14.36 -3.01
CA ALA A 152 -11.26 15.24 -4.18
C ALA A 152 -12.67 15.85 -4.28
N ALA A 153 -13.73 15.04 -4.23
CA ALA A 153 -15.11 15.53 -4.26
C ALA A 153 -15.44 16.47 -3.09
N HIS A 154 -14.88 16.21 -1.90
CA HIS A 154 -15.03 17.11 -0.76
C HIS A 154 -14.32 18.44 -1.00
N MET A 155 -13.11 18.42 -1.58
CA MET A 155 -12.36 19.63 -1.94
C MET A 155 -13.08 20.44 -3.03
N GLU A 156 -13.59 19.78 -4.07
CA GLU A 156 -14.37 20.41 -5.14
C GLU A 156 -15.62 21.09 -4.60
N HIS A 157 -16.32 20.44 -3.67
CA HIS A 157 -17.54 20.99 -3.08
C HIS A 157 -17.26 22.19 -2.16
N ASN A 158 -16.27 22.10 -1.29
CA ASN A 158 -16.04 23.09 -0.24
C ASN A 158 -15.06 24.21 -0.64
N PHE A 159 -14.17 23.93 -1.61
CA PHE A 159 -13.10 24.84 -2.05
C PHE A 159 -12.95 24.84 -3.59
N PRO A 160 -14.04 25.08 -4.34
CA PRO A 160 -14.03 24.97 -5.81
C PRO A 160 -12.99 25.88 -6.48
N GLU A 161 -12.78 27.10 -5.97
CA GLU A 161 -11.78 28.04 -6.50
C GLU A 161 -10.34 27.51 -6.33
N VAL A 162 -10.06 26.85 -5.20
CA VAL A 162 -8.76 26.22 -4.95
C VAL A 162 -8.54 25.06 -5.91
N VAL A 163 -9.54 24.20 -6.09
CA VAL A 163 -9.45 23.07 -7.03
C VAL A 163 -9.26 23.56 -8.46
N GLN A 164 -10.04 24.55 -8.90
CA GLN A 164 -9.89 25.13 -10.23
C GLN A 164 -8.49 25.74 -10.44
N HIS A 165 -7.93 26.41 -9.43
CA HIS A 165 -6.57 26.94 -9.50
C HIS A 165 -5.55 25.82 -9.64
N LEU A 166 -5.68 24.73 -8.86
CA LEU A 166 -4.81 23.56 -8.93
C LEU A 166 -4.92 22.84 -10.28
N ASP A 167 -6.11 22.68 -10.84
CA ASP A 167 -6.33 22.05 -12.15
C ASP A 167 -5.71 22.87 -13.28
N THR A 168 -5.79 24.20 -13.18
CA THR A 168 -5.25 25.11 -14.21
C THR A 168 -3.73 25.20 -14.15
N ASN A 169 -3.16 25.27 -12.95
CA ASN A 169 -1.75 25.63 -12.76
C ASN A 169 -0.87 24.45 -12.34
N GLY A 170 -1.46 23.34 -11.91
CA GLY A 170 -0.76 22.21 -11.31
C GLY A 170 -0.11 22.56 -9.96
N ILE A 171 0.81 21.70 -9.53
CA ILE A 171 1.59 21.87 -8.30
C ILE A 171 3.07 21.79 -8.65
N PHE A 172 3.85 22.75 -8.17
CA PHE A 172 5.31 22.66 -8.18
C PHE A 172 5.80 22.10 -6.85
N THR A 173 6.55 21.01 -6.90
CA THR A 173 7.21 20.43 -5.73
C THR A 173 8.71 20.49 -5.91
N HIS A 174 9.44 20.78 -4.84
CA HIS A 174 10.90 20.76 -4.83
C HIS A 174 11.36 19.97 -3.60
N THR A 175 12.20 18.97 -3.85
CA THR A 175 12.75 18.10 -2.82
C THR A 175 14.26 18.23 -2.78
N LEU A 176 14.79 18.58 -1.60
CA LEU A 176 16.22 18.59 -1.36
C LEU A 176 16.66 17.21 -0.86
N LEU A 177 17.45 16.51 -1.68
CA LEU A 177 18.03 15.23 -1.28
C LEU A 177 19.37 15.46 -0.54
N PRO A 178 19.65 14.72 0.54
CA PRO A 178 20.91 14.80 1.25
C PRO A 178 22.10 14.37 0.37
N LYS A 179 23.32 14.77 0.77
CA LYS A 179 24.55 14.35 0.08
C LYS A 179 24.95 12.90 0.36
N LYS A 180 24.44 12.33 1.45
CA LYS A 180 24.69 10.96 1.92
C LYS A 180 23.39 10.42 2.50
N ASP A 181 23.23 9.10 2.42
CA ASP A 181 22.05 8.46 2.99
C ASP A 181 21.97 8.70 4.51
N ASN A 182 20.79 9.07 4.98
CA ASN A 182 20.47 9.28 6.38
C ASN A 182 19.18 8.55 6.73
N LEU A 183 19.32 7.36 7.31
CA LEU A 183 18.19 6.51 7.70
C LEU A 183 17.33 7.09 8.83
N GLY A 184 17.79 8.15 9.52
CA GLY A 184 17.02 8.87 10.54
C GLY A 184 15.94 9.82 9.99
N TYR A 185 15.76 9.89 8.67
CA TYR A 185 14.82 10.80 8.02
C TYR A 185 14.06 10.12 6.88
N PHE A 186 12.77 10.43 6.71
CA PHE A 186 11.92 9.77 5.72
C PHE A 186 12.31 10.07 4.26
N LEU A 187 12.96 11.21 3.96
CA LEU A 187 13.64 11.48 2.68
C LEU A 187 15.15 11.26 2.82
N GLY A 188 15.51 10.15 3.46
CA GLY A 188 16.87 9.86 3.86
C GLY A 188 17.82 9.53 2.70
N LYS A 189 17.31 9.13 1.54
CA LYS A 189 18.15 8.75 0.39
C LYS A 189 18.86 9.95 -0.22
N SER A 190 20.16 9.82 -0.46
CA SER A 190 20.96 10.72 -1.27
C SER A 190 20.52 10.74 -2.73
N TRP A 191 20.95 11.74 -3.49
CA TRP A 191 20.66 11.80 -4.93
C TRP A 191 21.18 10.57 -5.67
N GLN A 192 22.32 10.01 -5.25
CA GLN A 192 22.88 8.81 -5.87
C GLN A 192 22.00 7.59 -5.61
N SER A 193 21.62 7.36 -4.36
CA SER A 193 20.76 6.23 -3.98
C SER A 193 19.34 6.37 -4.53
N HIS A 194 18.83 7.60 -4.63
CA HIS A 194 17.51 7.89 -5.18
C HIS A 194 17.46 7.71 -6.70
N LEU A 195 18.45 8.24 -7.43
CA LEU A 195 18.53 8.19 -8.89
C LEU A 195 19.29 6.97 -9.41
N GLN A 196 19.79 6.12 -8.50
CA GLN A 196 20.53 4.90 -8.79
C GLN A 196 21.75 5.12 -9.70
N THR A 197 22.45 6.25 -9.54
CA THR A 197 23.65 6.58 -10.33
C THR A 197 24.65 7.40 -9.52
N ASN A 198 25.94 7.23 -9.82
CA ASN A 198 27.01 8.07 -9.27
C ASN A 198 27.47 9.17 -10.25
N ASP A 199 26.90 9.23 -11.45
CA ASP A 199 27.27 10.21 -12.48
C ASP A 199 26.34 11.44 -12.41
N PRO A 200 26.86 12.64 -12.08
CA PRO A 200 26.06 13.86 -12.04
C PRO A 200 25.44 14.25 -13.38
N GLN A 201 25.99 13.83 -14.52
CA GLN A 201 25.40 14.10 -15.82
C GLN A 201 24.19 13.22 -16.10
N GLN A 202 24.25 11.94 -15.70
CA GLN A 202 23.09 11.04 -15.78
C GLN A 202 21.97 11.50 -14.84
N ALA A 203 22.32 11.94 -13.63
CA ALA A 203 21.36 12.40 -12.63
C ALA A 203 20.55 13.66 -13.02
N ARG A 204 21.01 14.43 -14.03
CA ARG A 204 20.33 15.64 -14.51
C ARG A 204 19.32 15.38 -15.63
N LYS A 205 19.28 14.16 -16.17
CA LYS A 205 18.36 13.75 -17.24
C LYS A 205 17.07 13.19 -16.67
#